data_AF-A0A550BVL1-F1
#
_entry.id   AF-A0A550BVL1-F1
#
_cell.length_a   1.000
_cell.length_b   1.000
_cell.length_c   1.000
_cell.angle_alpha   90.00
_cell.angle_beta   90.00
_cell.angle_gamma   90.00
#
_symmetry.space_group_name_H-M   'P 1'
#
loop_
_entity.id
_entity.type
_entity.pdbx_description
1 polymer ?
#
loop_
_entity_poly.entity_id
_entity_poly.type
_entity_poly.pdbx_seq_one_letter_code
_entity_poly.pdbx_strand_id
1 'polypeptide(L)'
;MHWSSLKELTEVLARLQEIAQAKPQAERSRGIRSLIKDALRLLKSDVMEIVLRDPPRTSLVGFTLTNDALCIVSALFAFVVLSNLVNLGYRELWVLPEPEDAVWPRVLQWTGYLLPLNHGLNFSSFTPSSMIPKALDATLCVFDRLGDLPPERARSIVLSGGHNAIHDIVTLWLNGPALIGEIKDSEGEIRLARCCDLLHTVWPVLGKDDEMRAILIVYISRAVKGNTRRLFRTISSHIDALAKQLKSETWTDMDRLLWPATVLAVLPELHGSGFPRCTVRSAITVLRIAINDCTELCQTAHDFLGKLCYHDSRALLIALDHGLFATIVELRATGTCEHTAMSGMAGYISFALSSPSAVRRFHNGLPNDYQNSGRSYHPDDQALLDLANERFTLLEMFDEVWCYLVKCANAKCTSSPSAGLRACPCGEALYCSRTCQRADWNARHKTSCALEFVHGEIVPLKPRDVHFLRFLSHAYLRENHARFVTELKGPPIVTLDLSMRPRCDELQTFSFNTPDMQGGAIVKALYRERTILRSRMFTFYPSQNAEDWQDSDRSENEQDRRMD
;
A
#
# COMPACT_ATOMS: atom_id res chain seq x y z
N MET A 1 -37.19 -36.51 0.24
CA MET A 1 -36.99 -36.92 1.64
C MET A 1 -35.66 -36.44 2.22
N HIS A 2 -34.56 -36.37 1.46
CA HIS A 2 -33.25 -36.01 2.02
C HIS A 2 -33.13 -34.61 2.65
N TRP A 3 -33.83 -33.59 2.14
CA TRP A 3 -33.71 -32.22 2.64
C TRP A 3 -34.08 -32.06 4.12
N SER A 4 -35.19 -32.68 4.57
CA SER A 4 -35.62 -32.58 5.96
C SER A 4 -34.61 -33.19 6.92
N SER A 5 -34.01 -34.33 6.55
CA SER A 5 -32.98 -35.00 7.35
C SER A 5 -31.66 -34.23 7.37
N LEU A 6 -31.28 -33.59 6.27
CA LEU A 6 -30.12 -32.70 6.24
C LEU A 6 -30.31 -31.46 7.12
N LYS A 7 -31.49 -30.83 7.05
CA LYS A 7 -31.83 -29.70 7.91
C LYS A 7 -31.78 -30.10 9.39
N GLU A 8 -32.40 -31.23 9.75
CA GLU A 8 -32.35 -31.78 11.12
C GLU A 8 -30.89 -32.04 11.55
N LEU A 9 -30.07 -32.62 10.66
CA LEU A 9 -28.65 -32.85 10.94
C LEU A 9 -27.91 -31.54 11.21
N THR A 10 -28.06 -30.52 10.36
CA THR A 10 -27.42 -29.21 10.56
C THR A 10 -27.80 -28.60 11.91
N GLU A 11 -29.09 -28.66 12.28
CA GLU A 11 -29.58 -28.14 13.56
C GLU A 11 -29.01 -28.91 14.77
N VAL A 12 -28.96 -30.24 14.70
CA VAL A 12 -28.38 -31.08 15.76
C VAL A 12 -26.88 -30.81 15.91
N LEU A 13 -26.15 -30.72 14.80
CA LEU A 13 -24.72 -30.43 14.80
C LEU A 13 -24.43 -29.03 15.34
N ALA A 14 -25.20 -28.02 14.94
CA ALA A 14 -25.04 -26.64 15.44
C ALA A 14 -25.26 -26.55 16.96
N ARG A 15 -26.31 -27.19 17.48
CA ARG A 15 -26.55 -27.28 18.94
C ARG A 15 -25.42 -27.99 19.66
N LEU A 16 -24.91 -29.07 19.07
CA LEU A 16 -23.79 -29.81 19.64
C LEU A 16 -22.53 -28.95 19.70
N GLN A 17 -22.24 -28.17 18.65
CA GLN A 17 -21.12 -27.23 18.60
C GLN A 17 -21.25 -26.14 19.67
N GLU A 18 -22.42 -25.53 19.81
CA GLU A 18 -22.70 -24.50 20.82
C GLU A 18 -22.39 -25.02 22.23
N ILE A 19 -22.87 -26.22 22.58
CA ILE A 19 -22.61 -26.83 23.89
C ILE A 19 -21.13 -27.23 24.05
N ALA A 20 -20.49 -27.70 22.98
CA ALA A 20 -19.07 -28.07 23.00
C ALA A 20 -18.15 -26.87 23.24
N GLN A 21 -18.52 -25.68 22.73
CA GLN A 21 -17.78 -24.44 22.92
C GLN A 21 -18.05 -23.79 24.29
N ALA A 22 -19.28 -23.89 24.82
CA ALA A 22 -19.67 -23.18 26.05
C ALA A 22 -19.21 -23.81 27.37
N LYS A 23 -18.90 -25.12 27.44
CA LYS A 23 -18.69 -25.82 28.73
C LYS A 23 -17.33 -26.51 28.89
N PRO A 24 -16.68 -26.42 30.06
CA PRO A 24 -15.50 -27.22 30.41
C PRO A 24 -15.77 -28.73 30.29
N GLN A 25 -14.75 -29.50 29.95
CA GLN A 25 -14.84 -30.92 29.58
C GLN A 25 -15.51 -31.81 30.66
N ALA A 26 -15.45 -31.41 31.94
CA ALA A 26 -15.94 -32.19 33.08
C ALA A 26 -17.48 -32.20 33.26
N GLU A 27 -18.23 -31.21 32.73
CA GLU A 27 -19.69 -31.10 32.95
C GLU A 27 -20.54 -31.68 31.80
N ARG A 28 -19.91 -32.36 30.85
CA ARG A 28 -20.48 -32.68 29.53
C ARG A 28 -21.40 -33.90 29.45
N SER A 29 -21.85 -34.49 30.57
CA SER A 29 -22.06 -35.94 30.60
C SER A 29 -23.40 -36.50 30.06
N ARG A 30 -24.50 -35.73 29.97
CA ARG A 30 -25.81 -36.28 29.52
C ARG A 30 -26.38 -35.65 28.24
N GLY A 31 -26.46 -34.33 28.14
CA GLY A 31 -27.04 -33.65 26.97
C GLY A 31 -26.26 -33.88 25.66
N ILE A 32 -24.93 -33.78 25.72
CA ILE A 32 -24.04 -34.01 24.57
C ILE A 32 -24.18 -35.44 24.04
N ARG A 33 -24.28 -36.45 24.92
CA ARG A 33 -24.42 -37.85 24.49
C ARG A 33 -25.69 -38.10 23.68
N SER A 34 -26.80 -37.44 24.04
CA SER A 34 -28.05 -37.52 23.26
C SER A 34 -27.85 -36.92 21.87
N LEU A 35 -27.29 -35.71 21.80
CA LEU A 35 -27.05 -35.03 20.53
C LEU A 35 -26.07 -35.78 19.62
N ILE A 36 -25.00 -36.36 20.19
CA ILE A 36 -24.07 -37.24 19.46
C ILE A 36 -24.82 -38.45 18.89
N LYS A 37 -25.68 -39.09 19.70
CA LYS A 37 -26.48 -40.24 19.23
C LYS A 37 -27.41 -39.85 18.08
N ASP A 38 -28.07 -38.70 18.19
CA ASP A 38 -28.97 -38.18 17.15
C ASP A 38 -28.20 -37.81 15.88
N ALA A 39 -27.05 -37.14 16.01
CA ALA A 39 -26.16 -36.81 14.90
C ALA A 39 -25.66 -38.09 14.20
N LEU A 40 -25.19 -39.10 14.94
CA LEU A 40 -24.73 -40.37 14.38
C LEU A 40 -25.85 -41.12 13.67
N ARG A 41 -27.07 -41.11 14.21
CA ARG A 41 -28.25 -41.71 13.57
C ARG A 41 -28.50 -41.05 12.20
N LEU A 42 -28.47 -39.72 12.14
CA LEU A 42 -28.70 -38.97 10.91
C LEU A 42 -27.55 -39.16 9.92
N LEU A 43 -26.31 -39.07 10.35
CA LEU A 43 -25.15 -39.25 9.48
C LEU A 43 -25.07 -40.66 8.86
N LYS A 44 -25.49 -41.69 9.61
CA LYS A 44 -25.60 -43.08 9.11
C LYS A 44 -26.73 -43.33 8.11
N SER A 45 -27.60 -42.34 7.87
CA SER A 45 -28.66 -42.42 6.85
C SER A 45 -28.21 -41.87 5.49
N ASP A 46 -26.90 -41.80 5.26
CA ASP A 46 -26.24 -41.38 4.01
C ASP A 46 -26.63 -39.97 3.52
N VAL A 47 -27.13 -39.11 4.41
CA VAL A 47 -27.56 -37.75 4.07
C VAL A 47 -26.43 -36.87 3.53
N MET A 48 -25.19 -37.17 3.90
CA MET A 48 -24.00 -36.45 3.46
C MET A 48 -23.38 -37.00 2.16
N GLU A 49 -23.87 -38.12 1.63
CA GLU A 49 -23.36 -38.71 0.39
C GLU A 49 -23.46 -37.74 -0.79
N ILE A 50 -24.42 -36.80 -0.76
CA ILE A 50 -24.58 -35.77 -1.80
C ILE A 50 -23.32 -34.91 -1.99
N VAL A 51 -22.52 -34.67 -0.93
CA VAL A 51 -21.28 -33.90 -1.00
C VAL A 51 -20.17 -34.66 -1.71
N LEU A 52 -20.23 -35.99 -1.71
CA LEU A 52 -19.26 -36.88 -2.37
C LEU A 52 -19.52 -37.03 -3.87
N ARG A 53 -20.70 -36.63 -4.34
CA ARG A 53 -21.08 -36.67 -5.76
C ARG A 53 -20.40 -35.53 -6.51
N ASP A 54 -20.13 -35.73 -7.80
CA ASP A 54 -19.67 -34.67 -8.67
C ASP A 54 -20.76 -33.59 -8.85
N PRO A 55 -20.40 -32.29 -8.93
CA PRO A 55 -21.34 -31.26 -9.34
C PRO A 55 -21.97 -31.56 -10.71
N PRO A 56 -23.25 -31.27 -10.92
CA PRO A 56 -23.92 -31.60 -12.18
C PRO A 56 -23.40 -30.72 -13.31
N ARG A 57 -23.53 -31.23 -14.54
CA ARG A 57 -23.17 -30.48 -15.76
C ARG A 57 -24.19 -29.40 -16.14
N THR A 58 -25.31 -29.30 -15.43
CA THR A 58 -26.34 -28.28 -15.66
C THR A 58 -25.78 -26.89 -15.34
N SER A 59 -26.28 -25.85 -16.01
CA SER A 59 -25.97 -24.46 -15.65
C SER A 59 -26.33 -24.18 -14.19
N LEU A 60 -25.56 -23.31 -13.52
CA LEU A 60 -25.85 -22.91 -12.13
C LEU A 60 -27.29 -22.39 -11.95
N VAL A 61 -27.76 -21.56 -12.89
CA VAL A 61 -29.14 -21.02 -12.85
C VAL A 61 -30.16 -22.16 -12.82
N GLY A 62 -30.06 -23.11 -13.75
CA GLY A 62 -30.94 -24.29 -13.77
C GLY A 62 -30.84 -25.13 -12.50
N PHE A 63 -29.63 -25.32 -11.96
CA PHE A 63 -29.43 -26.10 -10.74
C PHE A 63 -30.05 -25.43 -9.51
N THR A 64 -29.94 -24.12 -9.35
CA THR A 64 -30.47 -23.37 -8.19
C THR A 64 -31.99 -23.46 -8.04
N LEU A 65 -32.70 -23.90 -9.08
CA LEU A 65 -34.14 -24.16 -9.06
C LEU A 65 -34.52 -25.58 -8.58
N THR A 66 -33.53 -26.43 -8.31
CA THR A 66 -33.73 -27.83 -7.91
C THR A 66 -33.71 -28.00 -6.38
N ASN A 67 -34.35 -29.05 -5.89
CA ASN A 67 -34.24 -29.43 -4.47
C ASN A 67 -32.83 -29.89 -4.09
N ASP A 68 -32.06 -30.43 -5.03
CA ASP A 68 -30.69 -30.88 -4.80
C ASP A 68 -29.77 -29.71 -4.46
N ALA A 69 -30.04 -28.53 -5.02
CA ALA A 69 -29.33 -27.32 -4.67
C ALA A 69 -29.54 -26.94 -3.19
N LEU A 70 -30.76 -27.13 -2.66
CA LEU A 70 -31.06 -26.87 -1.25
C LEU A 70 -30.35 -27.90 -0.37
N CYS A 71 -30.36 -29.16 -0.78
CA CYS A 71 -29.64 -30.23 -0.11
C CYS A 71 -28.13 -29.95 -0.05
N ILE A 72 -27.48 -29.56 -1.16
CA ILE A 72 -26.04 -29.34 -1.15
C ILE A 72 -25.64 -28.15 -0.29
N VAL A 73 -26.37 -27.03 -0.34
CA VAL A 73 -26.09 -25.87 0.52
C VAL A 73 -26.21 -26.25 2.00
N SER A 74 -27.27 -26.97 2.39
CA SER A 74 -27.42 -27.48 3.76
C SER A 74 -26.31 -28.48 4.15
N ALA A 75 -25.91 -29.34 3.22
CA ALA A 75 -24.86 -30.31 3.45
C ALA A 75 -23.48 -29.63 3.61
N LEU A 76 -23.19 -28.55 2.89
CA LEU A 76 -21.97 -27.76 3.09
C LEU A 76 -21.91 -27.13 4.49
N PHE A 77 -23.02 -26.56 4.97
CA PHE A 77 -23.08 -26.08 6.36
C PHE A 77 -22.89 -27.21 7.37
N ALA A 78 -23.57 -28.35 7.18
CA ALA A 78 -23.40 -29.52 8.04
C ALA A 78 -21.94 -30.03 8.03
N PHE A 79 -21.30 -30.04 6.87
CA PHE A 79 -19.89 -30.41 6.72
C PHE A 79 -18.96 -29.49 7.53
N VAL A 80 -19.14 -28.18 7.45
CA VAL A 80 -18.34 -27.21 8.21
C VAL A 80 -18.45 -27.46 9.71
N VAL A 81 -19.68 -27.62 10.22
CA VAL A 81 -19.91 -27.88 11.64
C VAL A 81 -19.34 -29.24 12.06
N LEU A 82 -19.50 -30.27 11.22
CA LEU A 82 -18.97 -31.61 11.46
C LEU A 82 -17.43 -31.60 11.54
N SER A 83 -16.75 -30.98 10.57
CA SER A 83 -15.28 -30.86 10.56
C SER A 83 -14.80 -30.10 11.81
N ASN A 84 -15.54 -29.07 12.26
CA ASN A 84 -15.21 -28.40 13.50
C ASN A 84 -15.32 -29.28 14.73
N LEU A 85 -16.42 -30.02 14.87
CA LEU A 85 -16.60 -30.96 15.98
C LEU A 85 -15.52 -32.06 15.99
N VAL A 86 -15.13 -32.58 14.82
CA VAL A 86 -14.04 -33.56 14.71
C VAL A 86 -12.71 -32.99 15.21
N ASN A 87 -12.39 -31.74 14.86
CA ASN A 87 -11.18 -31.07 15.34
C ASN A 87 -11.23 -30.75 16.84
N LEU A 88 -12.43 -30.54 17.41
CA LEU A 88 -12.64 -30.45 18.86
C LEU A 88 -12.55 -31.80 19.60
N GLY A 89 -12.28 -32.90 18.87
CA GLY A 89 -12.04 -34.22 19.43
C GLY A 89 -13.20 -35.21 19.30
N TYR A 90 -14.35 -34.81 18.73
CA TYR A 90 -15.51 -35.68 18.52
C TYR A 90 -15.35 -36.53 17.25
N ARG A 91 -14.26 -37.30 17.17
CA ARG A 91 -13.88 -38.07 15.97
C ARG A 91 -14.88 -39.16 15.62
N GLU A 92 -15.65 -39.65 16.58
CA GLU A 92 -16.70 -40.64 16.37
C GLU A 92 -17.81 -40.16 15.43
N LEU A 93 -18.00 -38.84 15.30
CA LEU A 93 -18.97 -38.26 14.38
C LEU A 93 -18.55 -38.41 12.91
N TRP A 94 -17.28 -38.70 12.63
CA TRP A 94 -16.83 -38.92 11.26
C TRP A 94 -17.21 -40.33 10.79
N VAL A 95 -18.39 -40.45 10.18
CA VAL A 95 -18.92 -41.71 9.63
C VAL A 95 -18.94 -41.75 8.10
N LEU A 96 -18.33 -40.76 7.44
CA LEU A 96 -18.19 -40.78 5.98
C LEU A 96 -17.26 -41.92 5.56
N PRO A 97 -17.51 -42.55 4.39
CA PRO A 97 -16.69 -43.68 3.91
C PRO A 97 -15.26 -43.26 3.58
N GLU A 98 -15.05 -41.99 3.22
CA GLU A 98 -13.76 -41.42 2.89
C GLU A 98 -13.11 -40.72 4.08
N PRO A 99 -11.77 -40.72 4.18
CA PRO A 99 -11.07 -39.91 5.16
C PRO A 99 -11.35 -38.42 4.91
N GLU A 100 -11.31 -37.60 5.97
CA GLU A 100 -11.62 -36.16 5.87
C GLU A 100 -10.84 -35.43 4.78
N ASP A 101 -9.56 -35.76 4.59
CA ASP A 101 -8.73 -35.15 3.55
C ASP A 101 -9.19 -35.46 2.12
N ALA A 102 -9.84 -36.61 1.88
CA ALA A 102 -10.36 -36.98 0.57
C ALA A 102 -11.71 -36.31 0.25
N VAL A 103 -12.48 -35.92 1.28
CA VAL A 103 -13.77 -35.23 1.12
C VAL A 103 -13.58 -33.76 0.73
N TRP A 104 -12.53 -33.11 1.21
CA TRP A 104 -12.26 -31.69 0.94
C TRP A 104 -12.22 -31.31 -0.56
N PRO A 105 -11.50 -32.03 -1.45
CA PRO A 105 -11.55 -31.76 -2.88
C PRO A 105 -12.97 -31.74 -3.45
N ARG A 106 -13.87 -32.62 -3.00
CA ARG A 106 -15.27 -32.68 -3.44
C ARG A 106 -16.07 -31.48 -2.93
N VAL A 107 -15.89 -31.13 -1.67
CA VAL A 107 -16.46 -29.92 -1.06
C VAL A 107 -16.04 -28.67 -1.86
N LEU A 108 -14.76 -28.57 -2.20
CA LEU A 108 -14.21 -27.45 -2.97
C LEU A 108 -14.73 -27.42 -4.43
N GLN A 109 -14.94 -28.58 -5.07
CA GLN A 109 -15.60 -28.65 -6.37
C GLN A 109 -17.04 -28.09 -6.29
N TRP A 110 -17.78 -28.43 -5.23
CA TRP A 110 -19.12 -27.89 -5.01
C TRP A 110 -19.13 -26.39 -4.72
N THR A 111 -18.20 -25.87 -3.91
CA THR A 111 -18.11 -24.42 -3.68
C THR A 111 -17.79 -23.67 -4.97
N GLY A 112 -16.84 -24.19 -5.78
CA GLY A 112 -16.51 -23.61 -7.07
C GLY A 112 -17.67 -23.66 -8.07
N TYR A 113 -18.46 -24.74 -8.07
CA TYR A 113 -19.66 -24.83 -8.89
C TYR A 113 -20.76 -23.87 -8.42
N LEU A 114 -20.96 -23.70 -7.12
CA LEU A 114 -22.00 -22.83 -6.57
C LEU A 114 -21.68 -21.34 -6.68
N LEU A 115 -20.42 -20.99 -6.95
CA LEU A 115 -19.96 -19.61 -7.05
C LEU A 115 -20.37 -18.96 -8.40
N PRO A 116 -21.28 -17.97 -8.44
CA PRO A 116 -21.77 -17.39 -9.69
C PRO A 116 -20.67 -16.79 -10.59
N LEU A 117 -19.60 -16.28 -9.97
CA LEU A 117 -18.47 -15.68 -10.68
C LEU A 117 -17.75 -16.66 -11.60
N ASN A 118 -17.72 -17.95 -11.25
CA ASN A 118 -17.11 -19.00 -12.07
C ASN A 118 -17.93 -19.31 -13.33
N HIS A 119 -19.19 -18.87 -13.36
CA HIS A 119 -20.10 -18.99 -14.52
C HIS A 119 -20.25 -17.69 -15.32
N GLY A 120 -19.47 -16.65 -14.97
CA GLY A 120 -19.61 -15.33 -15.59
C GLY A 120 -20.94 -14.64 -15.28
N LEU A 121 -21.62 -15.06 -14.21
CA LEU A 121 -22.90 -14.50 -13.80
C LEU A 121 -22.68 -13.34 -12.82
N ASN A 122 -23.47 -12.29 -12.97
CA ASN A 122 -23.51 -11.15 -12.05
C ASN A 122 -24.67 -11.36 -11.05
N PHE A 123 -24.50 -10.93 -9.79
CA PHE A 123 -25.47 -11.20 -8.72
C PHE A 123 -26.78 -10.42 -8.90
N SER A 124 -26.74 -9.26 -9.58
CA SER A 124 -27.94 -8.51 -9.99
C SER A 124 -28.90 -9.30 -10.88
N SER A 125 -28.44 -10.40 -11.48
CA SER A 125 -29.29 -11.30 -12.29
C SER A 125 -30.19 -12.19 -11.42
N PHE A 126 -29.99 -12.24 -10.10
CA PHE A 126 -30.73 -13.10 -9.20
C PHE A 126 -31.66 -12.30 -8.28
N THR A 127 -32.80 -12.88 -7.92
CA THR A 127 -33.70 -12.28 -6.93
C THR A 127 -33.07 -12.37 -5.53
N PRO A 128 -33.35 -11.43 -4.61
CA PRO A 128 -32.89 -11.51 -3.22
C PRO A 128 -33.33 -12.78 -2.48
N SER A 129 -34.47 -13.35 -2.87
CA SER A 129 -34.99 -14.63 -2.36
C SER A 129 -34.32 -15.87 -2.96
N SER A 130 -33.37 -15.70 -3.88
CA SER A 130 -32.67 -16.80 -4.51
C SER A 130 -31.81 -17.57 -3.51
N MET A 131 -31.41 -18.78 -3.90
CA MET A 131 -30.47 -19.59 -3.15
C MET A 131 -29.07 -18.98 -3.06
N ILE A 132 -28.72 -18.08 -3.97
CA ILE A 132 -27.34 -17.64 -4.18
C ILE A 132 -26.70 -17.02 -2.92
N PRO A 133 -27.36 -16.13 -2.14
CA PRO A 133 -26.79 -15.65 -0.89
C PRO A 133 -26.46 -16.77 0.10
N LYS A 134 -27.33 -17.78 0.23
CA LYS A 134 -27.09 -18.94 1.11
C LYS A 134 -25.95 -19.83 0.61
N ALA A 135 -25.82 -19.98 -0.70
CA ALA A 135 -24.72 -20.72 -1.30
C ALA A 135 -23.38 -20.00 -1.12
N LEU A 136 -23.39 -18.67 -1.22
CA LEU A 136 -22.24 -17.82 -0.88
C LEU A 136 -21.88 -17.96 0.59
N ASP A 137 -22.86 -17.89 1.50
CA ASP A 137 -22.65 -18.07 2.94
C ASP A 137 -22.02 -19.43 3.27
N ALA A 138 -22.53 -20.50 2.65
CA ALA A 138 -21.97 -21.84 2.80
C ALA A 138 -20.53 -21.92 2.28
N THR A 139 -20.25 -21.28 1.15
CA THR A 139 -18.91 -21.22 0.55
C THR A 139 -17.92 -20.47 1.44
N LEU A 140 -18.33 -19.32 1.98
CA LEU A 140 -17.51 -18.55 2.93
C LEU A 140 -17.24 -19.37 4.18
N CYS A 141 -18.24 -20.05 4.76
CA CYS A 141 -18.04 -20.94 5.91
C CYS A 141 -17.06 -22.09 5.63
N VAL A 142 -17.06 -22.65 4.42
CA VAL A 142 -16.09 -23.68 4.01
C VAL A 142 -14.67 -23.10 3.99
N PHE A 143 -14.48 -21.88 3.47
CA PHE A 143 -13.17 -21.24 3.44
C PHE A 143 -12.71 -20.76 4.82
N ASP A 144 -13.59 -20.25 5.66
CA ASP A 144 -13.28 -19.92 7.06
C ASP A 144 -12.73 -21.16 7.77
N ARG A 145 -13.42 -22.30 7.59
CA ARG A 145 -13.02 -23.58 8.18
C ARG A 145 -11.65 -24.06 7.72
N LEU A 146 -11.29 -23.77 6.47
CA LEU A 146 -9.97 -24.12 5.93
C LEU A 146 -8.85 -23.40 6.69
N GLY A 147 -9.08 -22.17 7.15
CA GLY A 147 -8.14 -21.40 7.97
C GLY A 147 -7.94 -21.96 9.38
N ASP A 148 -8.95 -22.67 9.91
CA ASP A 148 -8.87 -23.31 11.23
C ASP A 148 -8.11 -24.66 11.21
N LEU A 149 -7.82 -25.20 10.03
CA LEU A 149 -7.04 -26.43 9.92
C LEU A 149 -5.56 -26.18 10.19
N PRO A 150 -4.79 -27.19 10.63
CA PRO A 150 -3.33 -27.09 10.67
C PRO A 150 -2.79 -26.62 9.31
N PRO A 151 -1.87 -25.63 9.24
CA PRO A 151 -1.45 -25.02 7.98
C PRO A 151 -0.97 -26.02 6.92
N GLU A 152 -0.23 -27.06 7.33
CA GLU A 152 0.25 -28.11 6.43
C GLU A 152 -0.90 -28.92 5.80
N ARG A 153 -1.94 -29.20 6.58
CA ARG A 153 -3.13 -29.92 6.14
C ARG A 153 -3.97 -29.05 5.21
N ALA A 154 -4.24 -27.80 5.61
CA ALA A 154 -4.92 -26.81 4.79
C ALA A 154 -4.21 -26.63 3.45
N ARG A 155 -2.87 -26.59 3.45
CA ARG A 155 -2.05 -26.42 2.25
C ARG A 155 -2.21 -27.60 1.30
N SER A 156 -2.13 -28.83 1.82
CA SER A 156 -2.36 -30.05 1.03
C SER A 156 -3.75 -30.04 0.37
N ILE A 157 -4.78 -29.62 1.11
CA ILE A 157 -6.16 -29.50 0.61
C ILE A 157 -6.26 -28.44 -0.49
N VAL A 158 -5.75 -27.24 -0.25
CA VAL A 158 -5.83 -26.10 -1.18
C VAL A 158 -5.06 -26.36 -2.47
N LEU A 159 -3.95 -27.10 -2.39
CA LEU A 159 -3.12 -27.47 -3.54
C LEU A 159 -3.53 -28.81 -4.17
N SER A 160 -4.57 -29.47 -3.64
CA SER A 160 -5.05 -30.71 -4.22
C SER A 160 -5.55 -30.47 -5.65
N GLY A 161 -5.14 -31.33 -6.59
CA GLY A 161 -5.47 -31.16 -8.02
C GLY A 161 -6.96 -31.30 -8.37
N GLY A 162 -7.84 -31.53 -7.38
CA GLY A 162 -9.27 -31.73 -7.59
C GLY A 162 -10.05 -30.45 -7.88
N HIS A 163 -9.62 -29.30 -7.36
CA HIS A 163 -10.26 -28.00 -7.61
C HIS A 163 -9.32 -26.84 -7.29
N ASN A 164 -9.51 -25.70 -7.96
CA ASN A 164 -8.66 -24.53 -7.77
C ASN A 164 -9.17 -23.61 -6.65
N ALA A 165 -9.03 -24.04 -5.40
CA ALA A 165 -9.53 -23.28 -4.24
C ALA A 165 -8.91 -21.88 -4.13
N ILE A 166 -7.62 -21.72 -4.44
CA ILE A 166 -6.94 -20.42 -4.41
C ILE A 166 -7.60 -19.43 -5.37
N HIS A 167 -7.92 -19.89 -6.59
CA HIS A 167 -8.61 -19.06 -7.58
C HIS A 167 -9.95 -18.54 -7.04
N ASP A 168 -10.74 -19.39 -6.40
CA ASP A 168 -12.05 -19.02 -5.89
C ASP A 168 -11.98 -18.06 -4.71
N ILE A 169 -11.06 -18.31 -3.77
CA ILE A 169 -10.78 -17.43 -2.63
C ILE A 169 -10.37 -16.04 -3.14
N VAL A 170 -9.41 -15.97 -4.07
CA VAL A 170 -8.95 -14.71 -4.66
C VAL A 170 -10.08 -14.02 -5.43
N THR A 171 -10.89 -14.78 -6.15
CA THR A 171 -12.01 -14.25 -6.94
C THR A 171 -13.10 -13.66 -6.04
N LEU A 172 -13.47 -14.35 -4.96
CA LEU A 172 -14.41 -13.85 -3.97
C LEU A 172 -13.87 -12.61 -3.27
N TRP A 173 -12.63 -12.67 -2.77
CA TRP A 173 -11.99 -11.53 -2.14
C TRP A 173 -11.95 -10.31 -3.09
N LEU A 174 -11.55 -10.47 -4.35
CA LEU A 174 -11.46 -9.34 -5.29
C LEU A 174 -12.81 -8.73 -5.67
N ASN A 175 -13.89 -9.52 -5.66
CA ASN A 175 -15.20 -9.06 -6.10
C ASN A 175 -16.15 -8.77 -4.93
N GLY A 176 -15.78 -9.11 -3.68
CA GLY A 176 -16.61 -8.97 -2.48
C GLY A 176 -17.45 -7.68 -2.39
N PRO A 177 -16.88 -6.47 -2.55
CA PRO A 177 -17.65 -5.23 -2.41
C PRO A 177 -18.72 -5.09 -3.48
N ALA A 178 -18.43 -5.51 -4.72
CA ALA A 178 -19.39 -5.51 -5.81
C ALA A 178 -20.45 -6.58 -5.62
N LEU A 179 -20.05 -7.80 -5.23
CA LEU A 179 -20.94 -8.91 -4.92
C LEU A 179 -21.99 -8.54 -3.88
N ILE A 180 -21.54 -7.90 -2.81
CA ILE A 180 -22.37 -7.62 -1.63
C ILE A 180 -23.19 -6.35 -1.83
N GLY A 181 -22.66 -5.34 -2.53
CA GLY A 181 -23.44 -4.16 -2.90
C GLY A 181 -24.69 -4.49 -3.73
N GLU A 182 -24.67 -5.61 -4.45
CA GLU A 182 -25.82 -6.14 -5.20
C GLU A 182 -26.82 -6.90 -4.28
N ILE A 183 -26.38 -7.44 -3.14
CA ILE A 183 -27.20 -8.14 -2.15
C ILE A 183 -27.68 -7.16 -1.07
N LYS A 184 -28.92 -6.70 -1.18
CA LYS A 184 -29.52 -5.75 -0.23
C LYS A 184 -30.24 -6.44 0.92
N ASP A 185 -29.52 -7.22 1.73
CA ASP A 185 -30.06 -7.81 2.96
C ASP A 185 -29.30 -7.33 4.21
N SER A 186 -29.80 -7.69 5.39
CA SER A 186 -29.19 -7.34 6.69
C SER A 186 -27.84 -8.03 6.92
N GLU A 187 -27.57 -9.12 6.20
CA GLU A 187 -26.38 -9.96 6.37
C GLU A 187 -25.23 -9.54 5.44
N GLY A 188 -25.45 -8.57 4.54
CA GLY A 188 -24.45 -8.10 3.60
C GLY A 188 -23.15 -7.66 4.30
N GLU A 189 -23.27 -7.00 5.44
CA GLU A 189 -22.11 -6.54 6.23
C GLU A 189 -21.26 -7.71 6.74
N ILE A 190 -21.90 -8.75 7.28
CA ILE A 190 -21.22 -9.96 7.79
C ILE A 190 -20.54 -10.70 6.63
N ARG A 191 -21.19 -10.80 5.47
CA ARG A 191 -20.58 -11.40 4.28
C ARG A 191 -19.36 -10.62 3.81
N LEU A 192 -19.36 -9.30 3.97
CA LEU A 192 -18.27 -8.44 3.52
C LEU A 192 -17.06 -8.65 4.40
N ALA A 193 -17.25 -8.64 5.72
CA ALA A 193 -16.20 -8.98 6.67
C ALA A 193 -15.57 -10.35 6.34
N ARG A 194 -16.39 -11.38 6.13
CA ARG A 194 -15.89 -12.71 5.73
C ARG A 194 -15.15 -12.70 4.40
N CYS A 195 -15.65 -11.96 3.40
CA CYS A 195 -14.95 -11.82 2.12
C CYS A 195 -13.58 -11.15 2.29
N CYS A 196 -13.45 -10.15 3.16
CA CYS A 196 -12.19 -9.49 3.50
C CYS A 196 -11.21 -10.46 4.16
N ASP A 197 -11.71 -11.32 5.05
CA ASP A 197 -10.94 -12.30 5.81
C ASP A 197 -10.37 -13.44 4.96
N LEU A 198 -10.95 -13.73 3.79
CA LEU A 198 -10.50 -14.81 2.90
C LEU A 198 -9.00 -14.78 2.59
N LEU A 199 -8.44 -13.59 2.35
CA LEU A 199 -7.01 -13.45 2.08
C LEU A 199 -6.17 -13.68 3.34
N HIS A 200 -6.65 -13.22 4.49
CA HIS A 200 -6.04 -13.50 5.78
C HIS A 200 -6.06 -15.00 6.11
N THR A 201 -7.13 -15.72 5.74
CA THR A 201 -7.26 -17.18 5.92
C THR A 201 -6.26 -17.96 5.05
N VAL A 202 -6.13 -17.61 3.76
CA VAL A 202 -5.25 -18.38 2.84
C VAL A 202 -3.76 -18.06 3.03
N TRP A 203 -3.44 -16.88 3.57
CA TRP A 203 -2.05 -16.42 3.66
C TRP A 203 -1.16 -17.28 4.59
N PRO A 204 -1.57 -17.64 5.82
CA PRO A 204 -0.83 -18.57 6.67
C PRO A 204 -0.74 -19.99 6.09
N VAL A 205 -1.75 -20.40 5.33
CA VAL A 205 -1.84 -21.74 4.72
C VAL A 205 -0.75 -21.92 3.65
N LEU A 206 -0.62 -20.95 2.75
CA LEU A 206 0.45 -20.89 1.75
C LEU A 206 1.76 -20.36 2.36
N GLY A 207 1.87 -20.37 3.69
CA GLY A 207 2.70 -19.48 4.48
C GLY A 207 4.20 -19.55 4.27
N LYS A 208 4.82 -18.41 4.63
CA LYS A 208 6.24 -18.06 4.82
C LYS A 208 7.24 -18.39 3.71
N ASP A 209 7.06 -19.46 2.97
CA ASP A 209 7.92 -19.78 1.85
C ASP A 209 7.71 -18.77 0.71
N ASP A 210 8.81 -18.35 0.08
CA ASP A 210 8.77 -17.41 -1.04
C ASP A 210 8.13 -18.07 -2.26
N GLU A 211 8.33 -19.38 -2.45
CA GLU A 211 7.75 -20.14 -3.58
C GLU A 211 6.22 -20.22 -3.47
N MET A 212 5.70 -20.58 -2.29
CA MET A 212 4.26 -20.65 -2.06
C MET A 212 3.59 -19.28 -2.12
N ARG A 213 4.26 -18.22 -1.66
CA ARG A 213 3.80 -16.84 -1.86
C ARG A 213 3.73 -16.46 -3.33
N ALA A 214 4.69 -16.91 -4.15
CA ALA A 214 4.65 -16.69 -5.59
C ALA A 214 3.40 -17.30 -6.24
N ILE A 215 2.93 -18.46 -5.77
CA ILE A 215 1.68 -19.08 -6.24
C ILE A 215 0.49 -18.14 -6.03
N LEU A 216 0.30 -17.63 -4.81
CA LEU A 216 -0.79 -16.70 -4.50
C LEU A 216 -0.70 -15.42 -5.34
N ILE A 217 0.50 -14.87 -5.51
CA ILE A 217 0.75 -13.68 -6.34
C ILE A 217 0.37 -13.95 -7.80
N VAL A 218 0.67 -15.13 -8.35
CA VAL A 218 0.26 -15.52 -9.70
C VAL A 218 -1.26 -15.55 -9.84
N TYR A 219 -1.98 -16.10 -8.85
CA TYR A 219 -3.44 -16.12 -8.84
C TYR A 219 -4.03 -14.71 -8.76
N ILE A 220 -3.54 -13.88 -7.84
CA ILE A 220 -3.96 -12.47 -7.72
C ILE A 220 -3.70 -11.73 -9.03
N SER A 221 -2.50 -11.86 -9.59
CA SER A 221 -2.08 -11.22 -10.84
C SER A 221 -2.96 -11.64 -12.02
N ARG A 222 -3.27 -12.94 -12.13
CA ARG A 222 -4.18 -13.46 -13.16
C ARG A 222 -5.58 -12.89 -12.99
N ALA A 223 -6.12 -12.90 -11.77
CA ALA A 223 -7.46 -12.40 -11.48
C ALA A 223 -7.60 -10.90 -11.77
N VAL A 224 -6.54 -10.10 -11.55
CA VAL A 224 -6.52 -8.67 -11.93
C VAL A 224 -6.01 -8.42 -13.35
N LYS A 225 -5.82 -9.46 -14.17
CA LYS A 225 -5.32 -9.39 -15.55
C LYS A 225 -4.00 -8.61 -15.68
N GLY A 226 -3.10 -8.78 -14.71
CA GLY A 226 -1.84 -8.04 -14.61
C GLY A 226 -1.96 -6.56 -14.25
N ASN A 227 -3.19 -6.04 -14.07
CA ASN A 227 -3.40 -4.65 -13.72
C ASN A 227 -3.34 -4.45 -12.21
N THR A 228 -2.15 -4.18 -11.70
CA THR A 228 -1.94 -4.05 -10.25
C THR A 228 -2.62 -2.83 -9.64
N ARG A 229 -2.91 -1.77 -10.42
CA ARG A 229 -3.74 -0.66 -9.93
C ARG A 229 -5.17 -1.11 -9.64
N ARG A 230 -5.69 -2.08 -10.39
CA ARG A 230 -7.03 -2.64 -10.13
C ARG A 230 -7.06 -3.33 -8.77
N LEU A 231 -6.03 -4.10 -8.42
CA LEU A 231 -5.88 -4.73 -7.10
C LEU A 231 -6.02 -3.70 -5.97
N PHE A 232 -5.21 -2.64 -5.99
CA PHE A 232 -5.24 -1.64 -4.92
C PHE A 232 -6.51 -0.78 -4.90
N ARG A 233 -7.20 -0.61 -6.04
CA ARG A 233 -8.55 -0.01 -6.07
C ARG A 233 -9.58 -0.91 -5.41
N THR A 234 -9.49 -2.22 -5.61
CA THR A 234 -10.33 -3.20 -4.93
C THR A 234 -10.07 -3.17 -3.42
N ILE A 235 -8.81 -3.18 -2.99
CA ILE A 235 -8.44 -3.03 -1.56
C ILE A 235 -9.03 -1.73 -1.00
N SER A 236 -8.88 -0.60 -1.70
CA SER A 236 -9.48 0.68 -1.32
C SER A 236 -11.01 0.61 -1.20
N SER A 237 -11.68 -0.15 -2.07
CA SER A 237 -13.14 -0.32 -2.02
C SER A 237 -13.58 -1.15 -0.82
N HIS A 238 -12.81 -2.19 -0.44
CA HIS A 238 -13.02 -2.93 0.80
C HIS A 238 -12.82 -2.05 2.03
N ILE A 239 -11.72 -1.29 2.06
CA ILE A 239 -11.42 -0.34 3.14
C ILE A 239 -12.58 0.66 3.29
N ASP A 240 -13.00 1.30 2.21
CA ASP A 240 -14.08 2.30 2.24
C ASP A 240 -15.43 1.70 2.66
N ALA A 241 -15.66 0.41 2.38
CA ALA A 241 -16.88 -0.28 2.78
C ALA A 241 -16.87 -0.64 4.28
N LEU A 242 -15.78 -1.23 4.78
CA LEU A 242 -15.62 -1.54 6.21
C LEU A 242 -15.52 -0.27 7.08
N ALA A 243 -14.88 0.80 6.58
CA ALA A 243 -14.71 2.05 7.33
C ALA A 243 -16.04 2.70 7.72
N LYS A 244 -17.12 2.47 6.95
CA LYS A 244 -18.47 2.97 7.27
C LYS A 244 -19.09 2.30 8.49
N GLN A 245 -18.62 1.11 8.84
CA GLN A 245 -19.12 0.27 9.91
C GLN A 245 -18.10 0.12 11.05
N LEU A 246 -16.96 0.80 10.94
CA LEU A 246 -15.85 0.67 11.87
C LEU A 246 -16.27 1.19 13.24
N LYS A 247 -16.33 0.26 14.19
CA LYS A 247 -16.63 0.45 15.61
C LYS A 247 -15.61 -0.33 16.43
N SER A 248 -15.57 -0.09 17.74
CA SER A 248 -14.73 -0.84 18.68
C SER A 248 -14.94 -2.36 18.66
N GLU A 249 -16.06 -2.85 18.12
CA GLU A 249 -16.37 -4.28 18.02
C GLU A 249 -15.96 -4.91 16.67
N THR A 250 -15.80 -4.09 15.61
CA THR A 250 -15.61 -4.54 14.22
C THR A 250 -14.23 -4.21 13.66
N TRP A 251 -13.34 -3.60 14.45
CA TRP A 251 -12.01 -3.22 13.98
C TRP A 251 -11.15 -4.41 13.56
N THR A 252 -11.40 -5.59 14.10
CA THR A 252 -10.67 -6.82 13.77
C THR A 252 -10.85 -7.21 12.30
N ASP A 253 -12.00 -6.94 11.69
CA ASP A 253 -12.25 -7.21 10.27
C ASP A 253 -11.41 -6.27 9.38
N MET A 254 -11.26 -5.01 9.79
CA MET A 254 -10.37 -4.06 9.11
C MET A 254 -8.90 -4.46 9.29
N ASP A 255 -8.50 -4.88 10.49
CA ASP A 255 -7.13 -5.34 10.78
C ASP A 255 -6.74 -6.54 9.89
N ARG A 256 -7.63 -7.55 9.81
CA ARG A 256 -7.48 -8.72 8.94
C ARG A 256 -7.41 -8.38 7.46
N LEU A 257 -8.05 -7.29 7.01
CA LEU A 257 -7.91 -6.79 5.64
C LEU A 257 -6.58 -6.06 5.41
N LEU A 258 -6.18 -5.19 6.34
CA LEU A 258 -5.01 -4.32 6.19
C LEU A 258 -3.69 -5.08 6.32
N TRP A 259 -3.65 -6.13 7.15
CA TRP A 259 -2.45 -6.95 7.29
C TRP A 259 -1.96 -7.58 5.96
N PRO A 260 -2.77 -8.37 5.23
CA PRO A 260 -2.33 -8.93 3.95
C PRO A 260 -2.15 -7.83 2.89
N ALA A 261 -2.94 -6.75 2.93
CA ALA A 261 -2.75 -5.61 2.02
C ALA A 261 -1.38 -4.94 2.21
N THR A 262 -0.89 -4.86 3.44
CA THR A 262 0.45 -4.36 3.78
C THR A 262 1.53 -5.24 3.17
N VAL A 263 1.38 -6.56 3.25
CA VAL A 263 2.33 -7.48 2.63
C VAL A 263 2.31 -7.35 1.10
N LEU A 264 1.11 -7.27 0.49
CA LEU A 264 0.98 -7.07 -0.96
C LEU A 264 1.59 -5.74 -1.44
N ALA A 265 1.56 -4.69 -0.61
CA ALA A 265 2.15 -3.39 -0.94
C ALA A 265 3.69 -3.40 -1.01
N VAL A 266 4.34 -4.38 -0.36
CA VAL A 266 5.81 -4.50 -0.35
C VAL A 266 6.34 -5.27 -1.56
N LEU A 267 5.49 -6.03 -2.25
CA LEU A 267 5.88 -6.89 -3.36
C LEU A 267 6.11 -6.09 -4.66
N PRO A 268 7.35 -6.04 -5.20
CA PRO A 268 7.69 -5.27 -6.40
C PRO A 268 6.82 -5.59 -7.62
N GLU A 269 6.42 -6.86 -7.76
CA GLU A 269 5.57 -7.37 -8.82
C GLU A 269 4.18 -6.70 -8.82
N LEU A 270 3.72 -6.29 -7.65
CA LEU A 270 2.39 -5.72 -7.45
C LEU A 270 2.40 -4.19 -7.42
N HIS A 271 3.51 -3.53 -7.08
CA HIS A 271 3.54 -2.06 -6.99
C HIS A 271 4.30 -1.36 -8.13
N GLY A 272 4.74 -2.08 -9.18
CA GLY A 272 5.48 -1.49 -10.30
C GLY A 272 4.79 -0.32 -11.02
N SER A 273 3.45 -0.28 -11.01
CA SER A 273 2.66 0.82 -11.58
C SER A 273 2.34 1.96 -10.60
N GLY A 274 2.75 1.78 -9.34
CA GLY A 274 2.44 2.60 -8.17
C GLY A 274 1.00 2.49 -7.65
N PHE A 275 0.71 3.23 -6.60
CA PHE A 275 -0.56 3.08 -5.87
C PHE A 275 -1.63 4.07 -6.36
N PRO A 276 -2.90 3.63 -6.51
CA PRO A 276 -4.02 4.53 -6.80
C PRO A 276 -4.24 5.58 -5.70
N ARG A 277 -4.68 6.79 -6.09
CA ARG A 277 -4.99 7.88 -5.16
C ARG A 277 -6.04 7.49 -4.11
N CYS A 278 -7.06 6.73 -4.52
CA CYS A 278 -8.12 6.28 -3.61
C CYS A 278 -7.55 5.41 -2.49
N THR A 279 -6.61 4.52 -2.77
CA THR A 279 -6.00 3.63 -1.76
C THR A 279 -5.29 4.40 -0.66
N VAL A 280 -4.49 5.41 -1.02
CA VAL A 280 -3.80 6.27 -0.05
C VAL A 280 -4.80 7.08 0.78
N ARG A 281 -5.84 7.63 0.13
CA ARG A 281 -6.90 8.37 0.81
C ARG A 281 -7.64 7.48 1.81
N SER A 282 -8.06 6.28 1.40
CA SER A 282 -8.74 5.30 2.26
C SER A 282 -7.87 4.92 3.45
N ALA A 283 -6.56 4.69 3.25
CA ALA A 283 -5.63 4.37 4.32
C ALA A 283 -5.51 5.51 5.36
N ILE A 284 -5.43 6.77 4.92
CA ILE A 284 -5.44 7.93 5.82
C ILE A 284 -6.77 8.06 6.56
N THR A 285 -7.89 7.86 5.86
CA THR A 285 -9.22 7.89 6.48
C THR A 285 -9.33 6.85 7.59
N VAL A 286 -8.92 5.61 7.35
CA VAL A 286 -8.92 4.57 8.39
C VAL A 286 -7.98 4.90 9.53
N LEU A 287 -6.77 5.40 9.25
CA LEU A 287 -5.85 5.80 10.31
C LEU A 287 -6.46 6.87 11.22
N ARG A 288 -7.16 7.86 10.65
CA ARG A 288 -7.87 8.89 11.43
C ARG A 288 -9.03 8.33 12.25
N ILE A 289 -9.79 7.39 11.71
CA ILE A 289 -10.86 6.71 12.46
C ILE A 289 -10.22 5.91 13.61
N ALA A 290 -9.15 5.17 13.35
CA ALA A 290 -8.44 4.38 14.36
C ALA A 290 -7.92 5.25 15.51
N ILE A 291 -7.31 6.40 15.22
CA ILE A 291 -6.82 7.36 16.23
C ILE A 291 -7.93 7.78 17.20
N ASN A 292 -9.15 7.99 16.70
CA ASN A 292 -10.25 8.51 17.49
C ASN A 292 -11.08 7.40 18.16
N ASP A 293 -11.34 6.30 17.45
CA ASP A 293 -12.38 5.35 17.80
C ASP A 293 -11.86 3.92 18.06
N CYS A 294 -10.68 3.54 17.55
CA CYS A 294 -10.17 2.16 17.57
C CYS A 294 -8.62 2.12 17.64
N THR A 295 -8.05 2.36 18.82
CA THR A 295 -6.60 2.51 18.97
C THR A 295 -5.80 1.26 18.64
N GLU A 296 -6.41 0.07 18.77
CA GLU A 296 -5.83 -1.22 18.41
C GLU A 296 -5.52 -1.33 16.91
N LEU A 297 -6.25 -0.59 16.07
CA LEU A 297 -6.08 -0.59 14.61
C LEU A 297 -4.99 0.39 14.14
N CYS A 298 -4.56 1.32 14.99
CA CYS A 298 -3.63 2.40 14.62
C CYS A 298 -2.33 1.86 14.01
N GLN A 299 -1.74 0.83 14.62
CA GLN A 299 -0.47 0.25 14.17
C GLN A 299 -0.60 -0.33 12.76
N THR A 300 -1.60 -1.17 12.52
CA THR A 300 -1.80 -1.82 11.21
C THR A 300 -2.15 -0.81 10.12
N ALA A 301 -2.99 0.19 10.43
CA ALA A 301 -3.30 1.27 9.49
C ALA A 301 -2.10 2.16 9.17
N HIS A 302 -1.29 2.48 10.18
CA HIS A 302 -0.04 3.21 10.03
C HIS A 302 0.96 2.41 9.17
N ASP A 303 1.14 1.12 9.44
CA ASP A 303 2.08 0.27 8.71
C ASP A 303 1.67 0.14 7.24
N PHE A 304 0.38 -0.07 6.97
CA PHE A 304 -0.14 -0.10 5.61
C PHE A 304 0.20 1.19 4.86
N LEU A 305 -0.18 2.35 5.43
CA LEU A 305 0.10 3.66 4.83
C LEU A 305 1.60 3.90 4.67
N GLY A 306 2.41 3.49 5.66
CA GLY A 306 3.85 3.59 5.65
C GLY A 306 4.48 2.82 4.49
N LYS A 307 4.01 1.60 4.21
CA LYS A 307 4.46 0.82 3.05
C LYS A 307 4.07 1.49 1.72
N LEU A 308 2.86 2.03 1.62
CA LEU A 308 2.45 2.77 0.42
C LEU A 308 3.39 3.95 0.14
N CYS A 309 3.64 4.78 1.16
CA CYS A 309 4.52 5.95 1.08
C CYS A 309 5.98 5.59 0.81
N TYR A 310 6.47 4.51 1.42
CA TYR A 310 7.86 4.04 1.26
C TYR A 310 8.15 3.55 -0.16
N HIS A 311 7.22 2.80 -0.76
CA HIS A 311 7.42 2.20 -2.09
C HIS A 311 7.01 3.11 -3.26
N ASP A 312 6.15 4.11 -3.06
CA ASP A 312 5.77 5.08 -4.11
C ASP A 312 5.80 6.52 -3.58
N SER A 313 6.74 7.34 -4.06
CA SER A 313 6.83 8.75 -3.70
C SER A 313 5.58 9.54 -4.08
N ARG A 314 4.82 9.12 -5.11
CA ARG A 314 3.54 9.76 -5.44
C ARG A 314 2.48 9.46 -4.39
N ALA A 315 2.51 8.28 -3.78
CA ALA A 315 1.61 7.95 -2.67
C ALA A 315 1.88 8.85 -1.47
N LEU A 316 3.16 9.11 -1.15
CA LEU A 316 3.52 10.09 -0.13
C LEU A 316 3.01 11.50 -0.47
N LEU A 317 3.19 11.98 -1.72
CA LEU A 317 2.67 13.28 -2.12
C LEU A 317 1.14 13.36 -2.04
N ILE A 318 0.44 12.27 -2.35
CA ILE A 318 -1.02 12.19 -2.18
C ILE A 318 -1.37 12.20 -0.69
N ALA A 319 -0.60 11.51 0.15
CA ALA A 319 -0.81 11.48 1.58
C ALA A 319 -0.65 12.88 2.21
N LEU A 320 0.34 13.65 1.77
CA LEU A 320 0.52 15.05 2.15
C LEU A 320 -0.71 15.91 1.78
N ASP A 321 -1.26 15.76 0.56
CA ASP A 321 -2.51 16.45 0.16
C ASP A 321 -3.68 16.14 1.09
N HIS A 322 -3.65 14.97 1.75
CA HIS A 322 -4.69 14.49 2.64
C HIS A 322 -4.34 14.69 4.12
N GLY A 323 -3.36 15.55 4.44
CA GLY A 323 -3.04 15.94 5.81
C GLY A 323 -2.30 14.86 6.63
N LEU A 324 -1.39 14.12 5.98
CA LEU A 324 -0.56 13.09 6.64
C LEU A 324 0.15 13.61 7.88
N PHE A 325 0.76 14.81 7.83
CA PHE A 325 1.49 15.36 8.97
C PHE A 325 0.59 15.58 10.19
N ALA A 326 -0.59 16.20 10.00
CA ALA A 326 -1.54 16.41 11.08
C ALA A 326 -1.94 15.08 11.74
N THR A 327 -2.17 14.04 10.94
CA THR A 327 -2.51 12.70 11.42
C THR A 327 -1.37 12.02 12.16
N ILE A 328 -0.10 12.23 11.79
CA ILE A 328 1.05 11.73 12.57
C ILE A 328 1.13 12.43 13.93
N VAL A 329 0.92 13.74 13.98
CA VAL A 329 0.92 14.52 15.24
C VAL A 329 -0.19 14.03 16.17
N GLU A 330 -1.39 13.82 15.64
CA GLU A 330 -2.53 13.25 16.38
C GLU A 330 -2.22 11.85 16.90
N LEU A 331 -1.71 10.96 16.03
CA LEU A 331 -1.35 9.60 16.40
C LEU A 331 -0.31 9.58 17.52
N ARG A 332 0.72 10.43 17.45
CA ARG A 332 1.73 10.53 18.50
C ARG A 332 1.15 11.03 19.82
N ALA A 333 0.21 11.97 19.77
CA ALA A 333 -0.46 12.50 20.95
C ALA A 333 -1.28 11.42 21.70
N THR A 334 -1.77 10.38 21.00
CA THR A 334 -2.47 9.26 21.65
C THR A 334 -1.54 8.27 22.37
N GLY A 335 -0.25 8.23 22.02
CA GLY A 335 0.70 7.27 22.58
C GLY A 335 0.46 5.81 22.16
N THR A 336 -0.35 5.56 21.13
CA THR A 336 -0.80 4.21 20.73
C THR A 336 0.15 3.46 19.80
N CYS A 337 1.07 4.17 19.14
CA CYS A 337 2.00 3.61 18.16
C CYS A 337 3.45 3.70 18.66
N GLU A 338 4.27 2.68 18.38
CA GLU A 338 5.68 2.67 18.76
C GLU A 338 6.44 3.87 18.15
N HIS A 339 7.31 4.49 18.95
CA HIS A 339 8.10 5.66 18.51
C HIS A 339 8.93 5.38 17.25
N THR A 340 9.41 4.15 17.09
CA THR A 340 10.20 3.68 15.94
C THR A 340 9.41 3.75 14.63
N ALA A 341 8.15 3.30 14.63
CA ALA A 341 7.29 3.33 13.47
C ALA A 341 6.99 4.77 13.02
N MET A 342 6.70 5.65 14.00
CA MET A 342 6.42 7.07 13.77
C MET A 342 7.59 7.83 13.17
N SER A 343 8.81 7.49 13.59
CA SER A 343 10.04 8.11 13.09
C SER A 343 10.26 7.84 11.60
N GLY A 344 9.81 6.68 11.11
CA GLY A 344 9.91 6.33 9.69
C GLY A 344 9.11 7.28 8.79
N MET A 345 7.85 7.55 9.14
CA MET A 345 6.98 8.40 8.32
C MET A 345 7.42 9.87 8.33
N ALA A 346 7.81 10.40 9.49
CA ALA A 346 8.39 11.75 9.59
C ALA A 346 9.67 11.87 8.74
N GLY A 347 10.53 10.85 8.77
CA GLY A 347 11.67 10.74 7.87
C GLY A 347 11.27 10.82 6.41
N TYR A 348 10.27 10.05 5.96
CA TYR A 348 9.77 10.08 4.58
C TYR A 348 9.31 11.48 4.14
N ILE A 349 8.58 12.19 5.00
CA ILE A 349 8.16 13.57 4.72
C ILE A 349 9.40 14.46 4.59
N SER A 350 10.31 14.40 5.55
CA SER A 350 11.54 15.19 5.57
C SER A 350 12.36 15.00 4.29
N PHE A 351 12.54 13.75 3.84
CA PHE A 351 13.17 13.41 2.56
C PHE A 351 12.45 14.07 1.38
N ALA A 352 11.11 14.05 1.36
CA ALA A 352 10.33 14.58 0.26
C ALA A 352 10.40 16.11 0.16
N LEU A 353 10.58 16.83 1.28
CA LEU A 353 10.68 18.30 1.33
C LEU A 353 11.89 18.88 0.56
N SER A 354 12.75 18.03 0.01
CA SER A 354 13.75 18.41 -1.00
C SER A 354 13.16 18.66 -2.40
N SER A 355 11.86 18.39 -2.63
CA SER A 355 11.16 18.68 -3.89
C SER A 355 10.16 19.83 -3.72
N PRO A 356 10.08 20.77 -4.69
CA PRO A 356 9.05 21.82 -4.70
C PRO A 356 7.63 21.29 -4.55
N SER A 357 7.35 20.13 -5.16
CA SER A 357 6.00 19.57 -5.13
C SER A 357 5.61 19.10 -3.73
N ALA A 358 6.54 18.51 -2.97
CA ALA A 358 6.26 18.07 -1.61
C ALA A 358 6.11 19.25 -0.67
N VAL A 359 6.96 20.27 -0.79
CA VAL A 359 6.91 21.49 0.03
C VAL A 359 5.55 22.17 -0.09
N ARG A 360 5.05 22.42 -1.32
CA ARG A 360 3.71 23.02 -1.51
C ARG A 360 2.60 22.15 -0.94
N ARG A 361 2.66 20.83 -1.14
CA ARG A 361 1.61 19.92 -0.69
C ARG A 361 1.60 19.76 0.82
N PHE A 362 2.77 19.74 1.46
CA PHE A 362 2.89 19.78 2.90
C PHE A 362 2.25 21.06 3.44
N HIS A 363 2.68 22.23 2.94
CA HIS A 363 2.14 23.53 3.36
C HIS A 363 0.62 23.62 3.15
N ASN A 364 0.11 23.25 1.98
CA ASN A 364 -1.32 23.30 1.67
C ASN A 364 -2.15 22.24 2.41
N GLY A 365 -1.52 21.16 2.86
CA GLY A 365 -2.16 20.09 3.64
C GLY A 365 -2.23 20.37 5.13
N LEU A 366 -1.58 21.44 5.63
CA LEU A 366 -1.66 21.87 7.02
C LEU A 366 -2.99 22.60 7.28
N PRO A 367 -3.73 22.21 8.34
CA PRO A 367 -4.84 23.00 8.83
C PRO A 367 -4.39 24.40 9.31
N ASN A 368 -5.21 25.45 9.10
CA ASN A 368 -4.86 26.85 9.40
C ASN A 368 -4.50 27.10 10.88
N ASP A 369 -5.02 26.27 11.79
CA ASP A 369 -4.77 26.32 13.22
C ASP A 369 -3.37 25.80 13.60
N TYR A 370 -2.70 25.00 12.76
CA TYR A 370 -1.38 24.46 13.09
C TYR A 370 -0.29 25.54 13.20
N GLN A 371 -0.42 26.62 12.43
CA GLN A 371 0.54 27.73 12.48
C GLN A 371 0.31 28.69 13.66
N ASN A 372 -0.93 28.74 14.20
CA ASN A 372 -1.34 29.78 15.15
C ASN A 372 -1.80 29.26 16.53
N SER A 373 -1.86 27.94 16.73
CA SER A 373 -2.55 27.35 17.90
C SER A 373 -1.78 27.41 19.23
N GLY A 374 -0.53 27.88 19.25
CA GLY A 374 0.31 27.81 20.45
C GLY A 374 0.47 26.37 20.99
N ARG A 375 0.17 25.36 20.17
CA ARG A 375 0.19 23.95 20.53
C ARG A 375 1.64 23.53 20.79
N SER A 376 1.86 22.81 21.89
CA SER A 376 3.14 22.16 22.13
C SER A 376 3.24 20.90 21.28
N TYR A 377 4.21 20.87 20.37
CA TYR A 377 4.49 19.72 19.52
C TYR A 377 5.58 18.84 20.14
N HIS A 378 5.58 17.55 19.77
CA HIS A 378 6.73 16.70 20.04
C HIS A 378 7.98 17.29 19.33
N PRO A 379 9.20 17.20 19.89
CA PRO A 379 10.40 17.82 19.31
C PRO A 379 10.63 17.45 17.85
N ASP A 380 10.38 16.20 17.45
CA ASP A 380 10.54 15.76 16.06
C ASP A 380 9.49 16.38 15.13
N ASP A 381 8.24 16.57 15.60
CA ASP A 381 7.19 17.21 14.80
C ASP A 381 7.46 18.70 14.62
N GLN A 382 7.93 19.35 15.70
CA GLN A 382 8.37 20.74 15.63
C GLN A 382 9.54 20.90 14.67
N ALA A 383 10.55 20.03 14.75
CA ALA A 383 11.70 20.08 13.86
C ALA A 383 11.31 19.88 12.39
N LEU A 384 10.35 19.01 12.10
CA LEU A 384 9.82 18.80 10.76
C LEU A 384 9.00 20.01 10.27
N LEU A 385 8.21 20.63 11.14
CA LEU A 385 7.44 21.84 10.83
C LEU A 385 8.37 23.03 10.54
N ASP A 386 9.40 23.23 11.37
CA ASP A 386 10.44 24.25 11.16
C ASP A 386 11.12 24.06 9.80
N LEU A 387 11.52 22.82 9.49
CA LEU A 387 12.13 22.48 8.20
C LEU A 387 11.16 22.78 7.04
N ALA A 388 9.90 22.39 7.15
CA ALA A 388 8.91 22.64 6.10
C ALA A 388 8.69 24.14 5.86
N ASN A 389 8.62 24.95 6.91
CA ASN A 389 8.47 26.41 6.82
C ASN A 389 9.70 27.08 6.20
N GLU A 390 10.91 26.66 6.61
CA GLU A 390 12.16 27.10 5.98
C GLU A 390 12.16 26.78 4.48
N ARG A 391 11.85 25.52 4.12
CA ARG A 391 11.80 25.08 2.72
C ARG A 391 10.70 25.76 1.91
N PHE A 392 9.57 26.10 2.53
CA PHE A 392 8.50 26.85 1.87
C PHE A 392 8.94 28.28 1.55
N THR A 393 9.57 28.97 2.51
CA THR A 393 10.16 30.30 2.28
C THR A 393 11.18 30.28 1.13
N LEU A 394 12.09 29.29 1.14
CA LEU A 394 13.06 29.11 0.07
C LEU A 394 12.40 28.76 -1.27
N LEU A 395 11.26 28.08 -1.26
CA LEU A 395 10.51 27.79 -2.47
C LEU A 395 9.86 29.04 -3.07
N GLU A 396 9.34 29.95 -2.24
CA GLU A 396 8.79 31.22 -2.73
C GLU A 396 9.88 32.06 -3.42
N MET A 397 11.04 32.20 -2.77
CA MET A 397 12.21 32.86 -3.38
C MET A 397 12.67 32.16 -4.67
N PHE A 398 12.70 30.83 -4.67
CA PHE A 398 13.04 30.06 -5.85
C PHE A 398 12.03 30.26 -6.98
N ASP A 399 10.74 30.35 -6.68
CA ASP A 399 9.69 30.52 -7.67
C ASP A 399 9.80 31.88 -8.40
N GLU A 400 10.22 32.93 -7.68
CA GLU A 400 10.52 34.25 -8.26
C GLU A 400 11.69 34.19 -9.24
N VAL A 401 12.79 33.53 -8.86
CA VAL A 401 14.01 33.43 -9.69
C VAL A 401 13.82 32.43 -10.83
N TRP A 402 13.00 31.39 -10.63
CA TRP A 402 12.85 30.29 -11.58
C TRP A 402 12.45 30.77 -12.96
N CYS A 403 11.54 31.76 -13.07
CA CYS A 403 11.08 32.27 -14.37
C CYS A 403 12.21 32.81 -15.27
N TYR A 404 13.30 33.31 -14.67
CA TYR A 404 14.50 33.75 -15.38
C TYR A 404 15.40 32.57 -15.77
N LEU A 405 15.46 31.54 -14.91
CA LEU A 405 16.28 30.35 -15.11
C LEU A 405 15.74 29.37 -16.17
N VAL A 406 14.44 29.40 -16.50
CA VAL A 406 13.80 28.44 -17.44
C VAL A 406 14.13 28.75 -18.91
N LYS A 407 15.41 28.82 -19.26
CA LYS A 407 15.88 29.10 -20.62
C LYS A 407 16.80 27.99 -21.10
N CYS A 408 16.85 27.79 -22.42
CA CYS A 408 17.82 26.86 -22.99
C CYS A 408 19.22 27.47 -22.88
N ALA A 409 20.18 26.72 -22.32
CA ALA A 409 21.56 27.18 -22.15
C ALA A 409 22.34 27.26 -23.47
N ASN A 410 21.86 26.65 -24.56
CA ASN A 410 22.44 26.86 -25.87
C ASN A 410 22.09 28.27 -26.37
N ALA A 411 23.07 29.18 -26.40
CA ALA A 411 22.89 30.56 -26.85
C ALA A 411 22.33 30.69 -28.28
N LYS A 412 22.54 29.67 -29.13
CA LYS A 412 22.00 29.64 -30.51
C LYS A 412 20.60 29.03 -30.59
N CYS A 413 19.93 28.78 -29.46
CA CYS A 413 18.62 28.15 -29.43
C CYS A 413 17.52 29.17 -29.73
N THR A 414 16.68 28.88 -30.72
CA THR A 414 15.51 29.68 -31.09
C THR A 414 14.18 29.09 -30.59
N SER A 415 14.24 28.08 -29.72
CA SER A 415 13.02 27.43 -29.18
C SER A 415 12.23 28.39 -28.30
N SER A 416 10.91 28.25 -28.30
CA SER A 416 10.04 29.05 -27.43
C SER A 416 10.35 28.81 -25.94
N PRO A 417 10.12 29.81 -25.05
CA PRO A 417 10.22 29.63 -23.60
C PRO A 417 9.31 28.53 -23.04
N SER A 418 8.25 28.17 -23.77
CA SER A 418 7.31 27.10 -23.43
C SER A 418 7.80 25.69 -23.78
N ALA A 419 8.97 25.55 -24.41
CA ALA A 419 9.51 24.24 -24.77
C ALA A 419 9.81 23.41 -23.51
N GLY A 420 9.49 22.11 -23.55
CA GLY A 420 9.84 21.19 -22.47
C GLY A 420 11.36 21.09 -22.28
N LEU A 421 11.87 21.67 -21.20
CA LEU A 421 13.30 21.64 -20.89
C LEU A 421 13.72 20.34 -20.19
N ARG A 422 15.01 20.01 -20.33
CA ARG A 422 15.72 18.92 -19.67
C ARG A 422 16.89 19.51 -18.93
N ALA A 423 17.15 19.08 -17.70
CA ALA A 423 18.33 19.54 -16.99
C ALA A 423 19.56 18.70 -17.35
N CYS A 424 20.71 19.35 -17.45
CA CYS A 424 21.98 18.69 -17.25
C CYS A 424 21.96 18.01 -15.86
N PRO A 425 22.58 16.84 -15.67
CA PRO A 425 22.53 16.20 -14.37
C PRO A 425 23.26 16.99 -13.27
N CYS A 426 24.12 17.97 -13.63
CA CYS A 426 24.73 18.91 -12.69
C CYS A 426 23.78 20.04 -12.25
N GLY A 427 22.63 20.23 -12.93
CA GLY A 427 21.68 21.29 -12.58
C GLY A 427 22.11 22.72 -12.93
N GLU A 428 23.17 22.89 -13.73
CA GLU A 428 23.63 24.23 -14.14
C GLU A 428 23.00 24.72 -15.43
N ALA A 429 22.64 23.79 -16.31
CA ALA A 429 22.16 24.10 -17.65
C ALA A 429 20.87 23.34 -17.97
N LEU A 430 19.96 24.02 -18.66
CA LEU A 430 18.71 23.45 -19.16
C LEU A 430 18.73 23.41 -20.69
N TYR A 431 18.10 22.40 -21.27
CA TYR A 431 18.09 22.19 -22.73
C TYR A 431 16.72 21.77 -23.23
N CYS A 432 16.24 22.41 -24.29
CA CYS A 432 15.01 22.01 -24.97
C CYS A 432 15.17 20.70 -25.76
N SER A 433 16.41 20.33 -26.12
CA SER A 433 16.71 19.15 -26.95
C SER A 433 18.11 18.59 -26.68
N ARG A 434 18.33 17.32 -27.07
CA ARG A 434 19.67 16.70 -27.04
C ARG A 434 20.66 17.40 -27.98
N THR A 435 20.18 17.99 -29.07
CA THR A 435 21.02 18.75 -30.00
C THR A 435 21.55 20.02 -29.34
N CYS A 436 20.70 20.78 -28.65
CA CYS A 436 21.13 21.95 -27.88
C CYS A 436 22.08 21.57 -26.76
N GLN A 437 21.81 20.46 -26.06
CA GLN A 437 22.74 19.94 -25.06
C GLN A 437 24.11 19.63 -25.64
N ARG A 438 24.20 18.90 -26.77
CA ARG A 438 25.49 18.57 -27.41
C ARG A 438 26.23 19.82 -27.90
N ALA A 439 25.49 20.78 -28.45
CA ALA A 439 26.07 22.02 -28.96
C ALA A 439 26.70 22.83 -27.81
N ASP A 440 25.96 23.06 -26.72
CA ASP A 440 26.46 23.79 -25.55
C ASP A 440 27.55 23.01 -24.81
N TRP A 441 27.44 21.68 -24.74
CA TRP A 441 28.45 20.79 -24.17
C TRP A 441 29.81 20.99 -24.84
N ASN A 442 29.86 20.93 -26.17
CA ASN A 442 31.10 21.10 -26.92
C ASN A 442 31.61 22.54 -26.92
N ALA A 443 30.71 23.52 -26.81
CA ALA A 443 31.08 24.93 -26.86
C ALA A 443 31.68 25.42 -25.53
N ARG A 444 31.07 25.05 -24.38
CA ARG A 444 31.46 25.58 -23.07
C ARG A 444 31.18 24.67 -21.90
N HIS A 445 30.05 23.98 -21.87
CA HIS A 445 29.58 23.36 -20.62
C HIS A 445 30.44 22.17 -20.18
N LYS A 446 31.13 21.49 -21.11
CA LYS A 446 32.02 20.38 -20.79
C LYS A 446 33.09 20.78 -19.75
N THR A 447 33.69 21.96 -19.89
CA THR A 447 34.80 22.38 -19.01
C THR A 447 34.34 22.91 -17.66
N SER A 448 33.07 23.29 -17.52
CA SER A 448 32.52 23.80 -16.26
C SER A 448 31.67 22.77 -15.50
N CYS A 449 31.26 21.67 -16.15
CA CYS A 449 30.34 20.71 -15.57
C CYS A 449 31.00 19.91 -14.44
N ALA A 450 30.51 20.08 -13.21
CA ALA A 450 30.98 19.36 -12.01
C ALA A 450 30.95 17.81 -12.12
N LEU A 451 30.26 17.26 -13.11
CA LEU A 451 30.08 15.82 -13.28
C LEU A 451 31.09 15.15 -14.21
N GLU A 452 31.98 15.89 -14.87
CA GLU A 452 33.03 15.26 -15.68
C GLU A 452 33.87 14.26 -14.87
N PHE A 453 33.93 14.45 -13.54
CA PHE A 453 34.76 13.67 -12.62
C PHE A 453 34.02 12.53 -11.89
N VAL A 454 32.70 12.36 -12.06
CA VAL A 454 31.94 11.34 -11.30
C VAL A 454 31.12 10.44 -12.20
N HIS A 455 31.65 9.23 -12.41
CA HIS A 455 31.13 8.16 -13.26
C HIS A 455 30.00 7.33 -12.63
N GLY A 456 29.07 7.96 -11.89
CA GLY A 456 27.91 7.25 -11.32
C GLY A 456 26.72 7.18 -12.29
N GLU A 457 25.84 6.19 -12.13
CA GLU A 457 24.51 6.21 -12.73
C GLU A 457 23.67 7.36 -12.12
N ILE A 458 23.61 8.48 -12.84
CA ILE A 458 22.84 9.65 -12.41
C ILE A 458 21.38 9.49 -12.85
N VAL A 459 20.49 9.22 -11.89
CA VAL A 459 19.04 9.10 -12.18
C VAL A 459 18.49 10.42 -12.75
N PRO A 460 17.73 10.42 -13.85
CA PRO A 460 17.16 11.67 -14.35
C PRO A 460 16.14 12.25 -13.36
N LEU A 461 16.37 13.48 -12.92
CA LEU A 461 15.42 14.27 -12.14
C LEU A 461 14.71 15.29 -13.03
N LYS A 462 13.54 15.78 -12.61
CA LYS A 462 12.90 16.89 -13.32
C LYS A 462 13.77 18.14 -13.20
N PRO A 463 13.81 19.00 -14.24
CA PRO A 463 14.63 20.20 -14.22
C PRO A 463 14.44 21.06 -12.97
N ARG A 464 13.18 21.32 -12.62
CA ARG A 464 12.83 22.13 -11.45
C ARG A 464 13.29 21.49 -10.15
N ASP A 465 13.22 20.17 -10.02
CA ASP A 465 13.65 19.46 -8.81
C ASP A 465 15.18 19.58 -8.62
N VAL A 466 15.97 19.42 -9.70
CA VAL A 466 17.45 19.57 -9.61
C VAL A 466 17.85 21.00 -9.24
N HIS A 467 17.23 22.00 -9.88
CA HIS A 467 17.55 23.39 -9.58
C HIS A 467 17.11 23.80 -8.19
N PHE A 468 15.97 23.28 -7.70
CA PHE A 468 15.57 23.51 -6.32
C PHE A 468 16.56 22.87 -5.34
N LEU A 469 17.01 21.63 -5.58
CA LEU A 469 18.06 20.99 -4.77
C LEU A 469 19.36 21.83 -4.71
N ARG A 470 19.77 22.39 -5.86
CA ARG A 470 20.91 23.31 -5.93
C ARG A 470 20.64 24.59 -5.14
N PHE A 471 19.44 25.15 -5.26
CA PHE A 471 19.03 26.35 -4.53
C PHE A 471 19.07 26.15 -3.02
N LEU A 472 18.54 25.02 -2.52
CA LEU A 472 18.62 24.65 -1.10
C LEU A 472 20.07 24.52 -0.62
N SER A 473 20.92 23.91 -1.44
CA SER A 473 22.36 23.74 -1.15
C SER A 473 23.09 25.08 -1.08
N HIS A 474 22.79 25.98 -2.01
CA HIS A 474 23.36 27.33 -2.08
C HIS A 474 22.93 28.19 -0.90
N ALA A 475 21.66 28.13 -0.50
CA ALA A 475 21.15 28.83 0.67
C ALA A 475 21.91 28.41 1.94
N TYR A 476 22.05 27.09 2.17
CA TYR A 476 22.79 26.57 3.32
C TYR A 476 24.27 26.99 3.30
N LEU A 477 24.93 26.88 2.15
CA LEU A 477 26.33 27.28 2.05
C LEU A 477 26.51 28.77 2.30
N ARG A 478 25.63 29.64 1.80
CA ARG A 478 25.75 31.08 2.02
C ARG A 478 25.84 31.44 3.50
N GLU A 479 25.05 30.77 4.33
CA GLU A 479 25.04 30.98 5.78
C GLU A 479 26.26 30.39 6.49
N ASN A 480 26.86 29.34 5.94
CA ASN A 480 27.91 28.54 6.61
C ASN A 480 29.30 28.64 5.96
N HIS A 481 29.43 29.31 4.82
CA HIS A 481 30.64 29.30 3.99
C HIS A 481 31.86 29.86 4.73
N ALA A 482 31.71 30.99 5.42
CA ALA A 482 32.79 31.61 6.18
C ALA A 482 33.36 30.67 7.26
N ARG A 483 32.49 29.89 7.92
CA ARG A 483 32.90 28.85 8.87
C ARG A 483 33.70 27.76 8.17
N PHE A 484 33.18 27.20 7.06
CA PHE A 484 33.85 26.10 6.35
C PHE A 484 35.22 26.48 5.79
N VAL A 485 35.37 27.68 5.23
CA VAL A 485 36.68 28.18 4.74
C VAL A 485 37.68 28.30 5.89
N THR A 486 37.23 28.78 7.05
CA THR A 486 38.08 28.93 8.24
C THR A 486 38.54 27.58 8.77
N GLU A 487 37.66 26.58 8.78
CA GLU A 487 37.95 25.23 9.29
C GLU A 487 38.89 24.44 8.37
N LEU A 488 38.72 24.53 7.04
CA LEU A 488 39.39 23.65 6.08
C LEU A 488 40.67 24.23 5.45
N LYS A 489 40.95 25.53 5.62
CA LYS A 489 42.12 26.22 5.03
C LYS A 489 42.26 25.98 3.51
N GLY A 490 41.14 25.82 2.81
CA GLY A 490 41.06 25.52 1.39
C GLY A 490 39.62 25.43 0.88
N PRO A 491 39.40 25.24 -0.44
CA PRO A 491 38.07 25.10 -1.03
C PRO A 491 37.38 23.84 -0.49
N PRO A 492 36.22 23.98 0.16
CA PRO A 492 35.59 22.86 0.85
C PRO A 492 34.79 21.99 -0.13
N ILE A 493 34.91 20.67 0.02
CA ILE A 493 33.89 19.73 -0.43
C ILE A 493 32.95 19.51 0.74
N VAL A 494 31.69 19.88 0.55
CA VAL A 494 30.66 19.82 1.59
C VAL A 494 29.64 18.77 1.20
N THR A 495 29.57 17.67 1.94
CA THR A 495 28.48 16.70 1.80
C THR A 495 27.30 17.18 2.65
N LEU A 496 26.22 17.58 1.97
CA LEU A 496 25.01 18.09 2.62
C LEU A 496 23.90 17.06 2.56
N ASP A 497 23.43 16.58 3.70
CA ASP A 497 22.17 15.86 3.74
C ASP A 497 21.00 16.84 3.78
N LEU A 498 20.32 17.00 2.63
CA LEU A 498 19.17 17.88 2.51
C LEU A 498 17.89 17.26 3.06
N SER A 499 17.95 15.99 3.48
CA SER A 499 16.78 15.24 3.90
C SER A 499 16.30 15.52 5.30
N MET A 500 17.19 15.90 6.20
CA MET A 500 16.87 16.33 7.55
C MET A 500 17.18 17.83 7.64
N ARG A 501 17.10 18.43 8.85
CA ARG A 501 17.71 19.75 9.07
C ARG A 501 19.09 19.71 8.43
N PRO A 502 19.39 20.58 7.44
CA PRO A 502 20.56 20.43 6.62
C PRO A 502 21.80 20.39 7.52
N ARG A 503 22.46 19.24 7.49
CA ARG A 503 23.67 18.96 8.27
C ARG A 503 24.78 18.68 7.29
N CYS A 504 25.94 19.24 7.62
CA CYS A 504 27.15 18.86 6.96
C CYS A 504 27.58 17.50 7.52
N ASP A 505 27.39 16.45 6.73
CA ASP A 505 27.74 15.08 7.12
C ASP A 505 29.26 14.86 7.02
N GLU A 506 29.89 15.50 6.04
CA GLU A 506 31.30 15.30 5.75
C GLU A 506 31.91 16.58 5.17
N LEU A 507 33.07 16.97 5.73
CA LEU A 507 33.90 18.07 5.27
C LEU A 507 35.22 17.50 4.77
N GLN A 508 35.52 17.69 3.49
CA GLN A 508 36.79 17.29 2.90
C GLN A 508 37.46 18.49 2.22
N THR A 509 38.79 18.53 2.21
CA THR A 509 39.55 19.46 1.37
C THR A 509 39.73 18.87 -0.02
N PHE A 510 39.48 19.66 -1.05
CA PHE A 510 39.77 19.27 -2.43
C PHE A 510 41.26 19.50 -2.72
N SER A 511 41.99 18.45 -3.13
CA SER A 511 43.44 18.53 -3.41
C SER A 511 43.77 18.86 -4.86
N PHE A 512 42.77 19.08 -5.72
CA PHE A 512 42.99 19.44 -7.12
C PHE A 512 43.24 20.94 -7.26
N ASN A 513 44.41 21.28 -7.80
CA ASN A 513 44.75 22.64 -8.24
C ASN A 513 44.01 22.97 -9.55
N THR A 514 42.70 23.20 -9.49
CA THR A 514 41.97 23.87 -10.57
C THR A 514 42.00 25.38 -10.31
N PRO A 515 42.74 26.18 -11.12
CA PRO A 515 42.85 27.64 -10.93
C PRO A 515 41.49 28.35 -10.84
N ASP A 516 40.48 27.80 -11.53
CA ASP A 516 39.14 28.37 -11.65
C ASP A 516 38.23 28.15 -10.43
N MET A 517 38.68 27.41 -9.40
CA MET A 517 37.94 27.21 -8.15
C MET A 517 38.42 28.06 -6.97
N GLN A 518 39.25 29.09 -7.22
CA GLN A 518 39.68 30.00 -6.14
C GLN A 518 38.47 30.65 -5.45
N GLY A 519 38.27 30.30 -4.18
CA GLY A 519 37.17 30.80 -3.35
C GLY A 519 35.83 30.07 -3.51
N GLY A 520 35.75 29.03 -4.36
CA GLY A 520 34.55 28.21 -4.54
C GLY A 520 34.48 27.01 -3.59
N ALA A 521 33.33 26.33 -3.60
CA ALA A 521 33.07 25.07 -2.90
C ALA A 521 32.40 24.06 -3.84
N ILE A 522 32.64 22.77 -3.61
CA ILE A 522 31.89 21.68 -4.25
C ILE A 522 30.89 21.15 -3.23
N VAL A 523 29.61 21.17 -3.56
CA VAL A 523 28.57 20.58 -2.72
C VAL A 523 28.20 19.22 -3.24
N LYS A 524 28.25 18.19 -2.40
CA LYS A 524 27.60 16.90 -2.63
C LYS A 524 26.29 16.85 -1.86
N ALA A 525 25.21 17.25 -2.51
CA ALA A 525 23.86 17.24 -1.96
C ALA A 525 23.29 15.81 -1.97
N LEU A 526 23.12 15.24 -0.78
CA LEU A 526 22.40 13.99 -0.58
C LEU A 526 20.90 14.26 -0.55
N TYR A 527 20.15 13.42 -1.26
CA TYR A 527 18.69 13.43 -1.27
C TYR A 527 18.21 11.99 -1.41
N ARG A 528 16.96 11.71 -0.99
CA ARG A 528 16.38 10.39 -1.21
C ARG A 528 15.41 10.38 -2.35
N GLU A 529 15.58 9.39 -3.21
CA GLU A 529 14.59 9.00 -4.18
C GLU A 529 14.05 7.63 -3.77
N ARG A 530 12.81 7.61 -3.28
CA ARG A 530 12.25 6.44 -2.59
C ARG A 530 13.12 6.08 -1.37
N THR A 531 13.66 4.87 -1.36
CA THR A 531 14.45 4.29 -0.28
C THR A 531 15.95 4.47 -0.48
N ILE A 532 16.36 4.90 -1.68
CA ILE A 532 17.75 4.95 -2.10
C ILE A 532 18.27 6.36 -1.83
N LEU A 533 19.34 6.44 -1.03
CA LEU A 533 20.11 7.66 -0.88
C LEU A 533 20.89 7.92 -2.17
N ARG A 534 20.66 9.08 -2.76
CA ARG A 534 21.30 9.54 -3.98
C ARG A 534 22.08 10.81 -3.66
N SER A 535 23.00 11.16 -4.55
CA SER A 535 23.74 12.43 -4.44
C SER A 535 23.77 13.18 -5.76
N ARG A 536 23.83 14.51 -5.68
CA ARG A 536 24.14 15.41 -6.78
C ARG A 536 25.31 16.29 -6.37
N MET A 537 26.17 16.64 -7.32
CA MET A 537 27.19 17.63 -7.06
C MET A 537 26.91 18.93 -7.77
N PHE A 538 27.19 20.02 -7.07
CA PHE A 538 27.01 21.38 -7.53
C PHE A 538 28.27 22.18 -7.22
N THR A 539 28.65 23.11 -8.09
CA THR A 539 29.60 24.15 -7.72
C THR A 539 28.88 25.28 -6.97
N PHE A 540 29.57 25.87 -6.01
CA PHE A 540 29.13 27.06 -5.29
C PHE A 540 30.24 28.11 -5.31
N TYR A 541 29.86 29.34 -5.65
CA TYR A 541 30.76 30.48 -5.66
C TYR A 541 30.14 31.56 -4.76
N PRO A 542 30.82 31.99 -3.68
CA PRO A 542 30.28 32.98 -2.74
C PRO A 542 29.95 34.32 -3.38
N SER A 543 30.69 34.67 -4.44
CA SER A 543 30.52 35.91 -5.20
C SER A 543 29.29 35.92 -6.11
N GLN A 544 28.61 34.78 -6.32
CA GLN A 544 27.33 34.75 -7.03
C GLN A 544 26.21 35.16 -6.04
N ASN A 545 26.03 36.46 -5.86
CA ASN A 545 24.95 36.97 -5.03
C ASN A 545 23.58 36.63 -5.65
N ALA A 546 22.53 36.55 -4.82
CA ALA A 546 21.16 36.41 -5.30
C ALA A 546 20.77 37.55 -6.28
N GLU A 547 21.34 38.73 -6.07
CA GLU A 547 21.21 39.90 -6.93
C GLU A 547 21.89 39.70 -8.30
N ASP A 548 23.01 38.97 -8.36
CA ASP A 548 23.67 38.64 -9.63
C ASP A 548 22.83 37.72 -10.52
N TRP A 549 21.92 36.92 -9.95
CA TRP A 549 20.97 36.15 -10.77
C TRP A 549 19.97 37.06 -11.48
N GLN A 550 19.67 38.24 -10.93
CA GLN A 550 18.83 39.24 -11.58
C GLN A 550 19.66 40.17 -12.50
N ASP A 551 20.89 40.50 -12.13
CA ASP A 551 21.73 41.46 -12.86
C ASP A 551 22.59 40.86 -13.98
N SER A 552 23.03 39.60 -13.89
CA SER A 552 23.74 38.93 -15.01
C SER A 552 22.86 38.76 -16.26
N ASP A 553 21.57 38.48 -16.05
CA ASP A 553 20.58 38.32 -17.13
C ASP A 553 20.08 39.70 -17.65
N ARG A 554 20.06 40.74 -16.80
CA ARG A 554 19.76 42.12 -17.22
C ARG A 554 20.90 42.71 -18.04
N SER A 555 22.15 42.49 -17.62
CA SER A 555 23.32 42.99 -18.35
C SER A 555 23.49 42.33 -19.72
N GLU A 556 23.27 41.02 -19.86
CA GLU A 556 23.25 40.36 -21.18
C GLU A 556 22.11 40.88 -22.08
N ASN A 557 20.89 41.06 -21.55
CA ASN A 557 19.77 41.60 -22.33
C ASN A 557 19.93 43.10 -22.69
N GLU A 558 20.60 43.90 -21.86
CA GLU A 558 20.93 45.29 -22.17
C GLU A 558 22.08 45.39 -23.18
N GLN A 559 23.00 44.43 -23.20
CA GLN A 559 24.08 44.37 -24.19
C GLN A 559 23.57 43.96 -25.57
N ASP A 560 22.65 42.99 -25.65
CA ASP A 560 22.01 42.60 -26.91
C ASP A 560 21.08 43.71 -27.44
N ARG A 561 20.33 44.41 -26.58
CA ARG A 561 19.51 45.58 -26.98
C ARG A 561 20.30 46.81 -27.45
N ARG A 562 21.62 46.86 -27.21
CA ARG A 562 22.50 47.92 -27.72
C ARG A 562 23.19 47.53 -29.03
N MET A 563 23.05 46.29 -29.49
CA MET A 563 23.64 45.78 -30.73
C MET A 563 22.64 45.61 -31.89
N ASP A 564 21.34 45.74 -31.61
CA ASP A 564 20.26 45.98 -32.58
C ASP A 564 19.94 47.49 -32.67
#